data_AF-A0A972DIS0-F1
#
_entry.id   AF-A0A972DIS0-F1
#
_cell.length_a   1.000
_cell.length_b   1.000
_cell.length_c   1.000
_cell.angle_alpha   90.00
_cell.angle_beta   90.00
_cell.angle_gamma   90.00
#
_symmetry.space_group_name_H-M   'P 1'
#
loop_
_entity.id
_entity.type
_entity.pdbx_description
1 polymer ?
#
loop_
_entity_poly.entity_id
_entity_poly.type
_entity_poly.pdbx_seq_one_letter_code
_entity_poly.pdbx_strand_id
1 'polypeptide(L)'
;MWPQDSANYYSSGVIKTDFTEAGQIGTKKAVCSNHYKAFMGYYEVLQRSHIRHSIIDEDSILNDDLSKYDLLILPVCACMRDEVANKIRDFVAKGGNLISEFDTGYYNEYGTKSDALKLAVIQGIEKVNGFVEYTNGIGTGYQRVTDECAVTEGLSRKYTPAPVLAGCYAEQKCCGSCRILHPDGKSLYGDSERFLSFGNK
;
A
#
# COMPACT_ATOMS: atom_id res chain seq x y z
N MET A 1 2.04 7.73 10.02
CA MET A 1 1.34 7.16 11.17
C MET A 1 2.08 5.92 11.62
N TRP A 2 2.34 5.77 12.93
CA TRP A 2 2.76 4.49 13.50
C TRP A 2 1.53 3.56 13.56
N PRO A 3 1.58 2.35 12.96
CA PRO A 3 0.41 1.49 12.86
C PRO A 3 0.28 0.59 14.10
N GLN A 4 -0.17 1.13 15.24
CA GLN A 4 -0.24 0.43 16.51
C GLN A 4 -1.14 -0.81 16.45
N ASP A 5 -2.32 -0.70 15.81
CA ASP A 5 -3.26 -1.82 15.68
C ASP A 5 -2.64 -2.93 14.83
N SER A 6 -1.91 -2.56 13.78
CA SER A 6 -1.21 -3.53 12.96
C SER A 6 0.00 -4.13 13.68
N ALA A 7 0.72 -3.36 14.50
CA ALA A 7 1.81 -3.91 15.31
C ALA A 7 1.33 -5.01 16.27
N ASN A 8 0.11 -4.88 16.79
CA ASN A 8 -0.48 -5.82 17.73
C ASN A 8 -1.11 -7.05 17.07
N TYR A 9 -1.81 -6.87 15.95
CA TYR A 9 -2.68 -7.92 15.36
C TYR A 9 -2.29 -8.34 13.95
N TYR A 10 -1.49 -7.55 13.24
CA TYR A 10 -1.00 -7.88 11.91
C TYR A 10 0.30 -8.68 12.03
N SER A 11 0.33 -9.87 11.43
CA SER A 11 1.49 -10.74 11.47
C SER A 11 2.72 -10.03 10.91
N SER A 12 3.64 -9.62 11.77
CA SER A 12 4.85 -8.91 11.34
C SER A 12 6.09 -9.68 11.75
N GLY A 13 7.11 -9.57 10.89
CA GLY A 13 8.40 -10.19 11.15
C GLY A 13 9.13 -9.44 12.26
N VAL A 14 9.47 -10.14 13.33
CA VAL A 14 10.40 -9.68 14.37
C VAL A 14 11.80 -9.79 13.82
N ILE A 15 12.53 -8.68 13.87
CA ILE A 15 13.95 -8.66 13.50
C ILE A 15 14.72 -9.47 14.55
N LYS A 16 15.66 -10.30 14.09
CA LYS A 16 16.59 -10.98 15.00
C LYS A 16 17.47 -9.94 15.68
N THR A 17 17.35 -9.82 16.99
CA THR A 17 18.27 -9.04 17.83
C THR A 17 18.88 -9.96 18.88
N ASP A 18 19.83 -9.46 19.67
CA ASP A 18 20.40 -10.23 20.79
C ASP A 18 19.33 -10.63 21.84
N PHE A 19 18.20 -9.92 21.86
CA PHE A 19 17.07 -10.18 22.78
C PHE A 19 15.85 -10.83 22.11
N THR A 20 15.86 -11.02 20.79
CA THR A 20 14.71 -11.54 20.04
C THR A 20 15.15 -12.50 18.95
N GLU A 21 14.57 -13.70 18.90
CA GLU A 21 14.73 -14.56 17.73
C GLU A 21 13.95 -14.00 16.54
N ALA A 22 14.45 -14.25 15.32
CA ALA A 22 13.67 -13.96 14.12
C ALA A 22 12.41 -14.85 14.13
N GLY A 23 11.25 -14.22 14.17
CA GLY A 23 9.96 -14.91 14.20
C GLY A 23 8.86 -14.05 13.60
N GLN A 24 7.67 -14.61 13.47
CA GLN A 24 6.47 -13.85 13.14
C GLN A 24 5.60 -13.81 14.41
N ILE A 25 5.27 -12.60 14.88
CA ILE A 25 4.26 -12.42 15.93
C ILE A 25 2.91 -12.27 15.24
N GLY A 26 1.90 -13.04 15.64
CA GLY A 26 0.52 -12.95 15.14
C GLY A 26 0.06 -14.17 14.32
N THR A 27 -1.21 -14.16 13.92
CA THR A 27 -1.84 -15.24 13.15
C THR A 27 -1.20 -15.35 11.77
N LYS A 28 -0.68 -16.53 11.41
CA LYS A 28 0.02 -16.78 10.13
C LYS A 28 -0.90 -16.49 8.95
N LYS A 29 -0.78 -15.30 8.34
CA LYS A 29 -1.46 -14.94 7.09
C LYS A 29 -0.62 -15.37 5.90
N ALA A 30 -1.25 -15.90 4.85
CA ALA A 30 -0.57 -16.41 3.67
C ALA A 30 0.16 -15.32 2.87
N VAL A 31 -0.31 -14.06 2.95
CA VAL A 31 0.32 -12.89 2.33
C VAL A 31 0.24 -11.74 3.34
N CYS A 32 1.38 -11.24 3.80
CA CYS A 32 1.48 -10.09 4.70
C CYS A 32 2.73 -9.26 4.40
N SER A 33 2.58 -7.94 4.44
CA SER A 33 3.69 -7.00 4.34
C SER A 33 4.34 -6.78 5.72
N ASN A 34 5.44 -6.02 5.78
CA ASN A 34 6.12 -5.69 7.02
C ASN A 34 5.93 -4.21 7.34
N HIS A 35 5.00 -3.92 8.26
CA HIS A 35 4.67 -2.55 8.65
C HIS A 35 5.86 -1.79 9.27
N TYR A 36 6.75 -2.47 9.99
CA TYR A 36 7.92 -1.85 10.58
C TYR A 36 8.92 -1.41 9.50
N LYS A 37 9.21 -2.27 8.52
CA LYS A 37 10.08 -1.92 7.38
C LYS A 37 9.49 -0.77 6.56
N ALA A 38 8.19 -0.80 6.30
CA ALA A 38 7.50 0.28 5.60
C ALA A 38 7.62 1.61 6.37
N PHE A 39 7.29 1.61 7.67
CA PHE A 39 7.39 2.78 8.52
C PHE A 39 8.81 3.36 8.54
N MET A 40 9.83 2.51 8.74
CA MET A 40 11.23 2.93 8.75
C MET A 40 11.68 3.45 7.38
N GLY A 41 11.19 2.87 6.28
CA GLY A 41 11.46 3.37 4.93
C GLY A 41 10.97 4.82 4.74
N TYR A 42 9.72 5.11 5.11
CA TYR A 42 9.21 6.48 5.05
C TYR A 42 9.95 7.42 6.00
N TYR A 43 10.22 6.98 7.23
CA TYR A 43 10.96 7.76 8.21
C TYR A 43 12.33 8.19 7.67
N GLU A 44 13.12 7.25 7.14
CA GLU A 44 14.42 7.52 6.55
C GLU A 44 14.34 8.47 5.36
N VAL A 45 13.37 8.28 4.46
CA VAL A 45 13.20 9.16 3.29
C VAL A 45 12.89 10.59 3.72
N LEU A 46 11.95 10.78 4.65
CA LEU A 46 11.55 12.10 5.14
C LEU A 46 12.69 12.78 5.90
N GLN A 47 13.38 12.02 6.76
CA GLN A 47 14.50 12.50 7.55
C GLN A 47 15.66 12.95 6.66
N ARG A 48 16.07 12.12 5.70
CA ARG A 48 17.16 12.45 4.76
C ARG A 48 16.81 13.57 3.79
N SER A 49 15.52 13.77 3.52
CA SER A 49 15.04 14.87 2.69
C SER A 49 14.83 16.17 3.47
N HIS A 50 15.13 16.18 4.78
CA HIS A 50 14.91 17.32 5.68
C HIS A 50 13.45 17.83 5.67
N ILE A 51 12.49 16.93 5.44
CA ILE A 51 11.06 17.24 5.49
C ILE A 51 10.62 17.15 6.94
N ARG A 52 10.02 18.24 7.46
CA ARG A 52 9.45 18.24 8.80
C ARG A 52 8.26 17.29 8.84
N HIS A 53 8.29 16.34 9.76
CA HIS A 53 7.24 15.35 9.91
C HIS A 53 7.03 15.04 11.39
N SER A 54 5.80 14.62 11.72
CA SER A 54 5.42 14.17 13.05
C SER A 54 4.99 12.71 12.97
N ILE A 55 5.38 11.92 13.97
CA ILE A 55 4.87 10.56 14.15
C ILE A 55 3.62 10.65 15.01
N ILE A 56 2.50 10.17 14.47
CA ILE A 56 1.21 10.07 15.15
C ILE A 56 0.71 8.63 15.05
N ASP A 57 -0.15 8.22 15.98
CA ASP A 57 -0.82 6.92 16.00
C ASP A 57 -2.34 7.05 15.79
N GLU A 58 -3.05 5.94 15.85
CA GLU A 58 -4.50 5.85 15.69
C GLU A 58 -5.26 6.69 16.72
N ASP A 59 -4.80 6.73 17.98
CA ASP A 59 -5.44 7.53 19.03
C ASP A 59 -5.21 9.04 18.81
N SER A 60 -4.04 9.43 18.32
CA SER A 60 -3.77 10.80 17.89
C SER A 60 -4.69 11.20 16.74
N ILE A 61 -4.97 10.32 15.78
CA ILE A 61 -5.91 10.61 14.68
C ILE A 61 -7.33 10.93 15.18
N LEU A 62 -7.75 10.29 16.26
CA LEU A 62 -9.09 10.47 16.81
C LEU A 62 -9.21 11.75 17.64
N ASN A 63 -8.16 12.06 18.40
CA ASN A 63 -8.18 13.11 19.43
C ASN A 63 -7.56 14.44 18.97
N ASP A 64 -6.60 14.42 18.06
CA ASP A 64 -5.92 15.62 17.58
C ASP A 64 -6.64 16.29 16.41
N ASP A 65 -6.30 17.56 16.19
CA ASP A 65 -6.62 18.25 14.96
C ASP A 65 -5.68 17.83 13.82
N LEU A 66 -6.24 17.15 12.82
CA LEU A 66 -5.53 16.76 11.60
C LEU A 66 -5.35 17.91 10.60
N SER A 67 -6.03 19.05 10.79
CA SER A 67 -5.91 20.20 9.88
C SER A 67 -4.51 20.81 9.85
N LYS A 68 -3.68 20.51 10.86
CA LYS A 68 -2.27 20.92 10.94
C LYS A 68 -1.34 20.17 9.97
N TYR A 69 -1.83 19.14 9.28
CA TYR A 69 -1.05 18.31 8.38
C TYR A 69 -1.53 18.41 6.94
N ASP A 70 -0.61 18.62 5.99
CA ASP A 70 -0.94 18.63 4.56
C ASP A 70 -1.03 17.21 3.97
N LEU A 71 -0.33 16.26 4.58
CA LEU A 71 -0.16 14.89 4.09
C LEU A 71 -0.16 13.89 5.26
N LEU A 72 -1.00 12.86 5.13
CA LEU A 72 -0.99 11.70 5.99
C LEU A 72 -0.37 10.50 5.25
N ILE A 73 0.61 9.85 5.87
CA ILE A 73 1.25 8.64 5.33
C ILE A 73 0.87 7.45 6.22
N LEU A 74 0.32 6.41 5.59
CA LEU A 74 -0.12 5.16 6.20
C LEU A 74 0.78 4.00 5.74
N PRO A 75 1.89 3.72 6.45
CA PRO A 75 2.78 2.62 6.14
C PRO A 75 2.15 1.29 6.60
N VAL A 76 1.53 0.57 5.68
CA VAL A 76 0.95 -0.78 5.90
C VAL A 76 0.09 -0.80 7.18
N CYS A 77 -0.88 0.11 7.25
CA CYS A 77 -1.82 0.18 8.37
C CYS A 77 -2.98 -0.77 8.09
N ALA A 78 -2.67 -2.07 8.08
CA ALA A 78 -3.56 -3.12 7.63
C ALA A 78 -4.79 -3.30 8.54
N CYS A 79 -4.57 -3.28 9.86
CA CYS A 79 -5.61 -3.33 10.89
C CYS A 79 -5.99 -1.90 11.28
N MET A 80 -7.29 -1.59 11.29
CA MET A 80 -7.77 -0.23 11.55
C MET A 80 -9.20 -0.27 12.11
N ARG A 81 -9.48 0.53 13.14
CA ARG A 81 -10.85 0.79 13.66
C ARG A 81 -11.69 1.60 12.66
N ASP A 82 -13.00 1.40 12.66
CA ASP A 82 -13.90 2.15 11.76
C ASP A 82 -13.91 3.66 12.06
N GLU A 83 -13.79 4.03 13.33
CA GLU A 83 -13.70 5.44 13.76
C GLU A 83 -12.47 6.14 13.19
N VAL A 84 -11.32 5.46 13.17
CA VAL A 84 -10.06 5.96 12.60
C VAL A 84 -10.22 6.11 11.08
N ALA A 85 -10.79 5.12 10.41
CA ALA A 85 -11.07 5.19 8.98
C ALA A 85 -11.99 6.36 8.63
N ASN A 86 -13.03 6.62 9.43
CA ASN A 86 -13.92 7.77 9.24
C ASN A 86 -13.17 9.10 9.34
N LYS A 87 -12.32 9.29 10.36
CA LYS A 87 -11.49 10.50 10.51
C LYS A 87 -10.53 10.71 9.33
N ILE A 88 -9.94 9.64 8.81
CA ILE A 88 -9.05 9.73 7.63
C ILE A 88 -9.85 10.12 6.39
N ARG A 89 -11.05 9.58 6.19
CA ARG A 89 -11.92 9.99 5.08
C ARG A 89 -12.32 11.46 5.19
N ASP A 90 -12.66 11.93 6.38
CA ASP A 90 -12.98 13.34 6.64
C ASP A 90 -11.79 14.26 6.36
N PHE A 91 -10.58 13.83 6.73
CA PHE A 91 -9.35 14.57 6.45
C PHE A 91 -9.12 14.75 4.94
N VAL A 92 -9.27 13.68 4.16
CA VAL A 92 -9.15 13.74 2.70
C VAL A 92 -10.28 14.57 2.08
N ALA A 93 -11.51 14.45 2.57
CA ALA A 93 -12.65 15.24 2.11
C ALA A 93 -12.47 16.75 2.34
N LYS A 94 -11.69 17.14 3.36
CA LYS A 94 -11.32 18.54 3.65
C LYS A 94 -10.13 19.04 2.83
N GLY A 95 -9.57 18.23 1.92
CA GLY A 95 -8.45 18.58 1.06
C GLY A 95 -7.08 18.08 1.54
N GLY A 96 -7.03 17.26 2.59
CA GLY A 96 -5.80 16.61 3.03
C GLY A 96 -5.32 15.53 2.04
N ASN A 97 -4.02 15.34 1.93
CA ASN A 97 -3.45 14.32 1.04
C ASN A 97 -3.18 13.01 1.77
N LEU A 98 -3.32 11.88 1.07
CA LEU A 98 -3.10 10.55 1.64
C LEU A 98 -2.12 9.74 0.79
N ILE A 99 -1.11 9.16 1.44
CA ILE A 99 -0.31 8.06 0.90
C ILE A 99 -0.61 6.83 1.74
N SER A 100 -0.99 5.72 1.10
CA SER A 100 -1.22 4.45 1.78
C SER A 100 -0.53 3.31 1.05
N GLU A 101 0.00 2.35 1.80
CA GLU A 101 0.75 1.23 1.26
C GLU A 101 -0.02 -0.10 1.36
N PHE A 102 0.04 -0.90 0.29
CA PHE A 102 -0.46 -2.28 0.19
C PHE A 102 -1.88 -2.50 0.73
N ASP A 103 -2.05 -3.29 1.78
CA ASP A 103 -3.33 -3.75 2.34
C ASP A 103 -3.84 -2.85 3.48
N THR A 104 -3.44 -1.58 3.47
CA THR A 104 -3.91 -0.57 4.43
C THR A 104 -5.45 -0.47 4.45
N GLY A 105 -6.06 -0.74 5.60
CA GLY A 105 -7.51 -0.70 5.81
C GLY A 105 -8.27 -1.96 5.35
N TYR A 106 -7.62 -3.12 5.22
CA TYR A 106 -8.24 -4.38 4.78
C TYR A 106 -8.79 -5.22 5.95
N TYR A 107 -8.33 -4.94 7.16
CA TYR A 107 -8.66 -5.70 8.36
C TYR A 107 -9.30 -4.80 9.41
N ASN A 108 -10.10 -5.41 10.28
CA ASN A 108 -10.56 -4.75 11.49
C ASN A 108 -9.41 -4.62 12.51
N GLU A 109 -9.69 -3.97 13.63
CA GLU A 109 -8.74 -3.69 14.71
C GLU A 109 -8.16 -4.95 15.35
N TYR A 110 -8.82 -6.11 15.23
CA TYR A 110 -8.35 -7.39 15.77
C TYR A 110 -7.64 -8.27 14.73
N GLY A 111 -7.37 -7.74 13.52
CA GLY A 111 -6.68 -8.45 12.45
C GLY A 111 -7.55 -9.42 11.65
N THR A 112 -8.87 -9.43 11.86
CA THR A 112 -9.84 -10.18 11.03
C THR A 112 -10.11 -9.42 9.75
N LYS A 113 -10.17 -10.13 8.61
CA LYS A 113 -10.43 -9.51 7.31
C LYS A 113 -11.81 -8.84 7.33
N SER A 114 -11.88 -7.57 6.95
CA SER A 114 -13.14 -6.84 6.88
C SER A 114 -13.94 -7.26 5.65
N ASP A 115 -15.26 -7.25 5.77
CA ASP A 115 -16.18 -7.51 4.64
C ASP A 115 -16.08 -6.43 3.57
N ALA A 116 -15.81 -5.19 3.99
CA ALA A 116 -15.59 -4.04 3.12
C ALA A 116 -14.22 -3.41 3.41
N LEU A 117 -13.57 -2.95 2.34
CA LEU A 117 -12.32 -2.21 2.42
C LEU A 117 -12.56 -0.82 2.99
N LYS A 118 -11.94 -0.50 4.13
CA LYS A 118 -12.26 0.71 4.88
C LYS A 118 -11.90 1.98 4.08
N LEU A 119 -10.76 2.00 3.41
CA LEU A 119 -10.29 3.21 2.72
C LEU A 119 -10.43 3.14 1.18
N ALA A 120 -11.11 2.13 0.65
CA ALA A 120 -11.20 1.89 -0.80
C ALA A 120 -11.64 3.13 -1.61
N VAL A 121 -12.68 3.84 -1.15
CA VAL A 121 -13.20 5.03 -1.85
C VAL A 121 -12.13 6.12 -1.99
N ILE A 122 -11.39 6.43 -0.92
CA ILE A 122 -10.36 7.47 -0.95
C ILE A 122 -9.05 6.99 -1.59
N GLN A 123 -8.82 5.67 -1.65
CA GLN A 123 -7.73 5.04 -2.39
C GLN A 123 -8.02 4.87 -3.88
N GLY A 124 -9.26 5.16 -4.31
CA GLY A 124 -9.73 4.94 -5.68
C GLY A 124 -9.86 3.47 -6.07
N ILE A 125 -9.90 2.54 -5.11
CA ILE A 125 -9.97 1.10 -5.35
C ILE A 125 -11.43 0.67 -5.42
N GLU A 126 -11.88 0.12 -6.56
CA GLU A 126 -13.24 -0.43 -6.66
C GLU A 126 -13.28 -1.91 -6.26
N LYS A 127 -12.30 -2.68 -6.73
CA LYS A 127 -12.25 -4.13 -6.50
C LYS A 127 -10.83 -4.66 -6.50
N VAL A 128 -10.56 -5.54 -5.52
CA VAL A 128 -9.31 -6.29 -5.41
C VAL A 128 -9.56 -7.71 -5.90
N ASN A 129 -8.87 -8.11 -6.95
CA ASN A 129 -8.97 -9.44 -7.57
C ASN A 129 -8.03 -10.45 -6.92
N GLY A 130 -6.99 -10.00 -6.22
CA GLY A 130 -6.04 -10.87 -5.54
C GLY A 130 -4.73 -10.15 -5.20
N PHE A 131 -3.75 -10.91 -4.71
CA PHE A 131 -2.41 -10.44 -4.45
C PHE A 131 -1.40 -11.28 -5.23
N VAL A 132 -0.32 -10.64 -5.66
CA VAL A 132 0.83 -11.31 -6.27
C VAL A 132 2.00 -11.16 -5.33
N GLU A 133 2.66 -12.28 -5.05
CA GLU A 133 3.90 -12.34 -4.28
C GLU A 133 5.05 -12.79 -5.19
N TYR A 134 6.09 -11.97 -5.27
CA TYR A 134 7.28 -12.22 -6.08
C TYR A 134 8.40 -12.87 -5.24
N THR A 135 8.09 -13.98 -4.56
CA THR A 135 8.98 -14.66 -3.60
C THR A 135 10.16 -15.38 -4.24
N ASN A 136 10.00 -15.94 -5.44
CA ASN A 136 11.02 -16.79 -6.07
C ASN A 136 12.00 -16.03 -6.99
N GLY A 137 12.08 -14.70 -6.87
CA GLY A 137 12.99 -13.89 -7.66
C GLY A 137 12.83 -12.39 -7.39
N ILE A 138 13.52 -11.87 -6.38
CA ILE A 138 13.74 -10.43 -6.28
C ILE A 138 14.42 -10.00 -7.59
N GLY A 139 13.71 -9.25 -8.45
CA GLY A 139 14.20 -8.83 -9.76
C GLY A 139 13.67 -9.61 -10.98
N THR A 140 12.79 -10.61 -10.81
CA THR A 140 12.12 -11.28 -11.94
C THR A 140 10.79 -10.63 -12.31
N GLY A 141 10.19 -9.88 -11.40
CA GLY A 141 9.02 -9.05 -11.67
C GLY A 141 9.43 -7.64 -12.07
N TYR A 142 8.77 -7.10 -13.09
CA TYR A 142 8.91 -5.71 -13.51
C TYR A 142 7.53 -5.08 -13.59
N GLN A 143 7.44 -3.83 -13.13
CA GLN A 143 6.30 -2.97 -13.36
C GLN A 143 6.63 -1.99 -14.49
N ARG A 144 5.61 -1.65 -15.27
CA ARG A 144 5.71 -0.68 -16.34
C ARG A 144 4.80 0.48 -16.00
N VAL A 145 5.32 1.69 -16.09
CA VAL A 145 4.52 2.91 -16.06
C VAL A 145 3.68 2.93 -17.34
N THR A 146 2.35 2.95 -17.21
CA THR A 146 1.44 3.02 -18.35
C THR A 146 1.25 4.46 -18.82
N ASP A 147 1.20 5.39 -17.86
CA ASP A 147 0.88 6.79 -18.08
C ASP A 147 1.86 7.68 -17.30
N GLU A 148 2.34 8.74 -17.95
CA GLU A 148 3.20 9.74 -17.31
C GLU A 148 2.38 10.59 -16.34
N CYS A 149 2.88 10.74 -15.11
CA CYS A 149 2.27 11.55 -14.08
C CYS A 149 3.34 12.14 -13.16
N ALA A 150 2.95 13.04 -12.26
CA ALA A 150 3.88 13.69 -11.33
C ALA A 150 4.67 12.68 -10.46
N VAL A 151 4.13 11.48 -10.21
CA VAL A 151 4.81 10.42 -9.43
C VAL A 151 5.85 9.67 -10.26
N THR A 152 5.66 9.61 -11.58
CA THR A 152 6.56 8.90 -12.50
C THR A 152 7.51 9.83 -13.24
N GLU A 153 7.37 11.14 -13.05
CA GLU A 153 8.27 12.16 -13.58
C GLU A 153 9.71 11.93 -13.09
N GLY A 154 10.67 11.97 -14.02
CA GLY A 154 12.08 11.70 -13.73
C GLY A 154 12.47 10.22 -13.69
N LEU A 155 11.54 9.28 -13.79
CA LEU A 155 11.87 7.86 -13.96
C LEU A 155 12.34 7.60 -15.41
N SER A 156 13.66 7.46 -15.58
CA SER A 156 14.29 7.25 -16.89
C SER A 156 14.07 5.85 -17.50
N ARG A 157 13.57 4.88 -16.72
CA ARG A 157 13.45 3.48 -17.14
C ARG A 157 12.01 3.11 -17.45
N LYS A 158 11.81 2.47 -18.60
CA LYS A 158 10.52 1.89 -19.01
C LYS A 158 9.98 0.84 -18.05
N TYR A 159 10.88 0.11 -17.38
CA TYR A 159 10.54 -0.94 -16.43
C TYR A 159 11.21 -0.66 -15.08
N THR A 160 10.42 -0.64 -14.02
CA THR A 160 10.88 -0.59 -12.63
C THR A 160 10.81 -1.99 -12.03
N PRO A 161 11.74 -2.38 -11.14
CA PRO A 161 11.63 -3.64 -10.41
C PRO A 161 10.30 -3.70 -9.65
N ALA A 162 9.59 -4.82 -9.75
CA ALA A 162 8.34 -5.01 -9.03
C ALA A 162 8.59 -5.10 -7.51
N PRO A 163 7.65 -4.61 -6.69
CA PRO A 163 7.70 -4.82 -5.25
C PRO A 163 7.54 -6.30 -4.93
N VAL A 164 7.90 -6.70 -3.70
CA VAL A 164 7.71 -8.08 -3.22
C VAL A 164 6.23 -8.48 -3.24
N LEU A 165 5.36 -7.54 -2.90
CA LEU A 165 3.91 -7.73 -2.85
C LEU A 165 3.20 -6.66 -3.67
N ALA A 166 2.19 -7.08 -4.44
CA ALA A 166 1.33 -6.17 -5.20
C ALA A 166 -0.14 -6.62 -5.13
N GLY A 167 -1.05 -5.66 -5.00
CA GLY A 167 -2.49 -5.89 -5.19
C GLY A 167 -2.85 -5.91 -6.68
N CYS A 168 -3.68 -6.85 -7.08
CA CYS A 168 -4.31 -6.86 -8.40
C CYS A 168 -5.68 -6.21 -8.30
N TYR A 169 -5.88 -5.09 -9.00
CA TYR A 169 -7.15 -4.35 -8.98
C TYR A 169 -7.86 -4.50 -10.33
N ALA A 170 -9.19 -4.65 -10.31
CA ALA A 170 -9.97 -4.78 -11.54
C ALA A 170 -10.05 -3.43 -12.27
N GLU A 171 -10.35 -2.37 -11.51
CA GLU A 171 -10.53 -0.99 -11.94
C GLU A 171 -10.15 -0.07 -10.76
N GLN A 172 -9.38 0.98 -11.03
CA GLN A 172 -8.97 2.00 -10.07
C GLN A 172 -9.43 3.38 -10.57
N LYS A 173 -10.51 3.93 -9.98
CA LYS A 173 -10.96 5.29 -10.30
C LYS A 173 -10.07 6.30 -9.63
N CYS A 174 -9.16 6.80 -10.45
CA CYS A 174 -8.18 7.79 -10.11
C CYS A 174 -8.81 9.19 -10.06
N CYS A 175 -8.78 9.84 -8.89
CA CYS A 175 -9.17 11.24 -8.70
C CYS A 175 -8.29 12.14 -9.57
N GLY A 176 -8.88 12.77 -10.60
CA GLY A 176 -8.47 14.02 -11.29
C GLY A 176 -7.02 14.26 -11.76
N SER A 177 -6.00 13.99 -10.94
CA SER A 177 -4.60 14.41 -11.11
C SER A 177 -3.59 13.26 -11.24
N CYS A 178 -4.01 12.02 -11.08
CA CYS A 178 -3.16 10.85 -11.32
C CYS A 178 -4.08 9.78 -11.90
N ARG A 179 -3.93 9.35 -13.16
CA ARG A 179 -4.75 8.30 -13.81
C ARG A 179 -3.87 7.13 -14.19
N ILE A 180 -4.16 5.94 -13.65
CA ILE A 180 -3.74 4.66 -14.20
C ILE A 180 -4.95 3.72 -14.14
N LEU A 181 -5.39 3.21 -15.30
CA LEU A 181 -6.42 2.16 -15.42
C LEU A 181 -5.94 1.04 -16.37
N HIS A 182 -6.18 -0.20 -15.92
CA HIS A 182 -5.91 -1.54 -16.49
C HIS A 182 -6.62 -1.79 -17.87
N PRO A 183 -6.42 -2.89 -18.67
CA PRO A 183 -6.25 -4.29 -18.28
C PRO A 183 -5.13 -5.08 -19.01
N ASP A 184 -4.54 -6.13 -18.42
CA ASP A 184 -4.99 -7.51 -18.62
C ASP A 184 -4.43 -8.42 -17.52
N GLY A 185 -5.34 -9.01 -16.75
CA GLY A 185 -5.03 -9.99 -15.70
C GLY A 185 -4.60 -11.35 -16.24
N LYS A 186 -3.47 -11.41 -16.96
CA LYS A 186 -2.81 -12.67 -17.30
C LYS A 186 -1.50 -12.78 -16.52
N SER A 187 -1.44 -13.81 -15.67
CA SER A 187 -0.19 -14.35 -15.15
C SER A 187 0.81 -14.51 -16.29
N LEU A 188 2.01 -13.92 -16.18
CA LEU A 188 3.10 -14.10 -17.13
C LEU A 188 3.84 -15.45 -16.96
N TYR A 189 3.17 -16.45 -16.40
CA TYR A 189 3.64 -17.83 -16.42
C TYR A 189 2.51 -18.75 -16.88
N GLY A 190 2.69 -19.30 -18.08
CA GLY A 190 1.90 -20.38 -18.67
C GLY A 190 0.70 -19.92 -19.50
N ASP A 191 0.93 -19.68 -20.79
CA ASP A 191 0.15 -20.34 -21.84
C ASP A 191 0.89 -20.21 -23.18
N SER A 192 1.28 -21.36 -23.68
CA SER A 192 1.79 -21.61 -25.02
C SER A 192 0.82 -21.10 -26.09
N GLU A 193 1.39 -20.57 -27.18
CA GLU A 193 0.76 -20.37 -28.49
C GLU A 193 -0.38 -19.33 -28.61
N ARG A 194 -0.06 -18.17 -29.18
CA ARG A 194 -0.50 -17.81 -30.55
C ARG A 194 -0.01 -16.41 -30.93
N PHE A 195 0.91 -16.41 -31.89
CA PHE A 195 0.99 -15.36 -32.89
C PHE A 195 -0.41 -15.09 -33.46
N LEU A 196 -0.77 -13.82 -33.67
CA LEU A 196 -1.42 -13.35 -34.90
C LEU A 196 -1.40 -11.82 -34.95
N SER A 197 -0.73 -11.32 -35.99
CA SER A 197 -0.74 -9.94 -36.42
C SER A 197 -2.11 -9.53 -36.99
N PHE A 198 -2.52 -8.29 -36.76
CA PHE A 198 -3.20 -7.43 -37.75
C PHE A 198 -2.80 -5.99 -37.36
N GLY A 199 -2.19 -5.15 -38.18
CA GLY A 199 -2.34 -4.96 -39.62
C GLY A 199 -2.94 -3.57 -39.82
N ASN A 200 -2.12 -2.64 -40.33
CA ASN A 200 -2.48 -1.24 -40.64
C ASN A 200 -3.85 -1.09 -41.34
N LYS A 201 -4.68 -0.17 -40.84
CA LYS A 201 -5.18 1.03 -41.55
C LYS A 201 -5.97 1.92 -40.59
#